data_AF-A0A3M5RQ93-F1
#
_entry.id   AF-A0A3M5RQ93-F1
#
_cell.length_a   1.000
_cell.length_b   1.000
_cell.length_c   1.000
_cell.angle_alpha   90.00
_cell.angle_beta   90.00
_cell.angle_gamma   90.00
#
_symmetry.space_group_name_H-M   'P 1'
#
loop_
_entity.id
_entity.type
_entity.pdbx_description
1 polymer ?
#
loop_
_entity_poly.entity_id
_entity_poly.type
_entity_poly.pdbx_seq_one_letter_code
_entity_poly.pdbx_strand_id
1 'polypeptide(L)'
;MNMSNAILQNKPALAPTGKKRRLPTELSIFLVLIGIGLIFELFGWIVRDQSFLLNSQRLVLMILQVSIIGLLAIGVTQVIITTGIDLSSGSVLALSAMIAASLAQTSDFSRAVFPSLTDLPVWIPIVGGLGVG
;
A
#
# COMPACT_ATOMS: atom_id res chain seq x y z
N MET A 1 26.22 2.76 65.50
CA MET A 1 24.94 2.54 64.79
C MET A 1 24.61 1.07 64.87
N ASN A 2 23.70 0.67 65.78
CA ASN A 2 23.39 -0.73 66.03
C ASN A 2 22.56 -1.33 64.90
N MET A 3 22.87 -2.58 64.54
CA MET A 3 22.18 -3.38 63.51
C MET A 3 20.66 -3.49 63.73
N SER A 4 20.17 -3.23 64.94
CA SER A 4 18.73 -3.17 65.28
C SER A 4 17.95 -2.12 64.48
N ASN A 5 18.59 -1.03 64.05
CA ASN A 5 17.91 0.03 63.28
C ASN A 5 17.78 -0.31 61.79
N ALA A 6 18.57 -1.26 61.28
CA ALA A 6 18.52 -1.65 59.86
C ALA A 6 17.29 -2.51 59.52
N ILE A 7 16.75 -3.24 60.50
CA ILE A 7 15.62 -4.16 60.29
C ILE A 7 14.28 -3.41 60.29
N LEU A 8 14.18 -2.27 61.00
CA LEU A 8 12.94 -1.47 61.04
C LEU A 8 12.77 -0.51 59.85
N GLN A 9 13.83 -0.32 59.05
CA GLN A 9 13.81 0.54 57.87
C GLN A 9 13.45 -0.22 56.57
N ASN A 10 13.16 -1.53 56.63
CA ASN A 10 12.72 -2.28 55.46
C ASN A 10 11.19 -2.34 55.40
N LYS A 11 10.56 -1.19 55.16
CA LYS A 11 9.15 -1.14 54.79
C LYS A 11 9.06 -1.64 53.34
N PRO A 12 8.40 -2.78 53.06
CA PRO A 12 8.33 -3.28 51.70
C PRO A 12 7.70 -2.21 50.81
N ALA A 13 8.44 -1.78 49.79
CA ALA A 13 7.90 -0.91 48.77
C ALA A 13 6.68 -1.60 48.17
N LEU A 14 5.50 -1.01 48.37
CA LEU A 14 4.24 -1.50 47.80
C LEU A 14 4.44 -1.63 46.30
N ALA A 15 4.45 -2.87 45.80
CA ALA A 15 4.53 -3.14 44.38
C ALA A 15 3.36 -2.41 43.69
N PRO A 16 3.58 -1.70 42.57
CA PRO A 16 2.49 -1.07 41.85
C PRO A 16 1.53 -2.15 41.36
N THR A 17 0.36 -2.25 41.99
CA THR A 17 -0.75 -3.13 41.60
C THR A 17 -1.50 -2.54 40.40
N GLY A 18 -0.76 -2.14 39.37
CA GLY A 18 -1.33 -1.84 38.07
C GLY A 18 -1.54 -3.14 37.31
N LYS A 19 -2.72 -3.77 37.42
CA LYS A 19 -3.17 -4.73 36.39
C LYS A 19 -3.25 -3.96 35.07
N LYS A 20 -2.13 -3.87 34.33
CA LYS A 20 -2.16 -3.50 32.92
C LYS A 20 -2.98 -4.58 32.25
N ARG A 21 -4.27 -4.30 32.03
CA ARG A 21 -5.15 -5.13 31.21
C ARG A 21 -4.46 -5.23 29.85
N ARG A 22 -3.75 -6.34 29.62
CA ARG A 22 -3.22 -6.67 28.31
C ARG A 22 -4.45 -6.90 27.45
N LEU A 23 -4.82 -5.89 26.68
CA LEU A 23 -5.82 -6.06 25.64
C LEU A 23 -5.30 -7.16 24.71
N PRO A 24 -6.15 -8.10 24.27
CA PRO A 24 -5.74 -9.12 23.31
C PRO A 24 -5.21 -8.41 22.06
N THR A 25 -4.14 -8.95 21.47
CA THR A 25 -3.42 -8.34 20.33
C THR A 25 -4.36 -8.03 19.16
N GLU A 26 -5.37 -8.86 18.95
CA GLU A 26 -6.44 -8.67 17.95
C GLU A 26 -7.20 -7.35 18.16
N LEU A 27 -7.56 -7.03 19.40
CA LEU A 27 -8.24 -5.78 19.75
C LEU A 27 -7.29 -4.59 19.62
N SER A 28 -6.01 -4.76 19.91
CA SER A 28 -5.00 -3.73 19.66
C SER A 28 -4.86 -3.41 18.17
N ILE A 29 -4.84 -4.43 17.30
CA ILE A 29 -4.81 -4.23 15.83
C ILE A 29 -6.08 -3.52 15.37
N PHE A 30 -7.26 -3.94 15.85
CA PHE A 30 -8.52 -3.31 15.49
C PHE A 30 -8.57 -1.83 15.93
N LEU A 31 -8.10 -1.51 17.14
CA LEU A 31 -8.00 -0.14 17.63
C LEU A 31 -7.04 0.70 16.80
N VAL A 32 -5.90 0.14 16.37
CA VAL A 32 -4.96 0.83 15.46
C VAL A 32 -5.62 1.11 14.12
N LEU A 33 -6.37 0.15 13.57
CA LEU A 33 -7.06 0.30 12.29
C LEU A 33 -8.14 1.38 12.35
N ILE A 34 -8.93 1.41 13.42
CA ILE A 34 -9.87 2.52 13.69
C ILE A 34 -9.13 3.85 13.84
N GLY A 35 -8.04 3.88 14.61
CA GLY A 35 -7.26 5.09 14.83
C GLY A 35 -6.73 5.68 13.52
N ILE A 36 -6.15 4.83 12.66
CA ILE A 36 -5.68 5.22 11.33
C ILE A 36 -6.84 5.70 10.45
N GLY A 37 -7.98 5.00 10.45
CA GLY A 37 -9.18 5.40 9.70
C GLY A 37 -9.70 6.78 10.10
N LEU A 38 -9.77 7.07 11.40
CA LEU A 38 -10.21 8.37 11.91
C LEU A 38 -9.23 9.50 11.59
N ILE A 39 -7.92 9.23 11.66
CA ILE A 39 -6.89 10.19 11.27
C ILE A 39 -7.03 10.55 9.79
N PHE A 40 -7.19 9.55 8.92
CA PHE A 40 -7.37 9.79 7.49
C PHE A 40 -8.71 10.49 7.17
N GLU A 41 -9.77 10.20 7.92
CA GLU A 41 -11.04 10.91 7.77
C GLU A 41 -10.91 12.39 8.15
N LEU A 42 -10.26 12.70 9.28
CA LEU A 42 -10.00 14.07 9.72
C LEU A 42 -9.12 14.83 8.72
N PHE A 43 -8.07 14.19 8.22
CA PHE A 43 -7.22 14.76 7.18
C PHE A 43 -7.97 14.95 5.86
N GLY A 44 -8.84 14.02 5.49
CA GLY A 44 -9.69 14.10 4.30
C GLY A 44 -10.61 15.33 4.34
N TRP A 45 -11.23 15.58 5.50
CA TRP A 45 -12.01 16.79 5.73
C TRP A 45 -11.16 18.06 5.64
N ILE A 46 -10.02 18.13 6.34
CA ILE A 46 -9.21 19.36 6.41
C ILE A 46 -8.55 19.71 5.07
N VAL A 47 -8.06 18.73 4.31
CA VAL A 47 -7.24 18.96 3.12
C VAL A 47 -8.05 18.93 1.82
N ARG A 48 -9.17 18.19 1.80
CA ARG A 48 -9.92 17.92 0.57
C ARG A 48 -11.41 18.25 0.67
N ASP A 49 -11.89 18.79 1.80
CA ASP A 49 -13.31 19.07 2.10
C ASP A 49 -14.24 17.87 1.85
N GLN A 50 -13.69 16.66 1.83
CA GLN A 50 -14.41 15.46 1.43
C GLN A 50 -13.97 14.27 2.28
N SER A 51 -14.95 13.48 2.71
CA SER A 51 -14.72 12.27 3.48
C SER A 51 -13.87 11.25 2.73
N PHE A 52 -12.98 10.59 3.45
CA PHE A 52 -12.10 9.53 2.93
C PHE A 52 -12.83 8.19 2.96
N LEU A 53 -13.46 7.86 4.11
CA LEU A 53 -14.21 6.61 4.31
C LEU A 53 -15.67 6.72 3.88
N LEU A 54 -16.32 7.86 4.15
CA LEU A 54 -17.75 8.03 3.87
C LEU A 54 -18.05 8.34 2.38
N ASN A 55 -17.03 8.61 1.57
CA ASN A 55 -17.19 8.78 0.13
C ASN A 55 -16.98 7.44 -0.58
N SER A 56 -18.08 6.78 -0.95
CA SER A 56 -18.07 5.48 -1.62
C SER A 56 -17.28 5.48 -2.93
N GLN A 57 -17.35 6.55 -3.73
CA GLN A 57 -16.63 6.64 -5.00
C GLN A 57 -15.12 6.68 -4.80
N ARG A 58 -14.64 7.48 -3.84
CA ARG A 58 -13.20 7.57 -3.53
C ARG A 58 -12.68 6.29 -2.91
N LEU A 59 -13.46 5.68 -2.03
CA LEU A 59 -13.13 4.40 -1.42
C LEU A 59 -12.99 3.31 -2.48
N VAL A 60 -13.92 3.24 -3.45
CA VAL A 60 -13.84 2.31 -4.59
C VAL A 60 -12.60 2.58 -5.43
N LEU A 61 -12.30 3.82 -5.80
CA LEU A 61 -11.10 4.14 -6.58
C LEU A 61 -9.81 3.74 -5.87
N MET A 62 -9.73 3.96 -4.56
CA MET A 62 -8.59 3.55 -3.74
C MET A 62 -8.45 2.03 -3.66
N ILE A 63 -9.55 1.31 -3.43
CA ILE A 63 -9.57 -0.14 -3.40
C ILE A 63 -9.16 -0.69 -4.77
N LEU A 64 -9.69 -0.14 -5.87
CA LEU A 64 -9.32 -0.52 -7.23
C LEU A 64 -7.82 -0.31 -7.48
N GLN A 65 -7.26 0.82 -7.05
CA GLN A 65 -5.83 1.10 -7.20
C GLN A 65 -4.95 0.06 -6.49
N VAL A 66 -5.27 -0.26 -5.24
CA VAL A 66 -4.51 -1.27 -4.47
C VAL A 66 -4.74 -2.67 -5.05
N SER A 67 -5.96 -2.95 -5.53
CA SER A 67 -6.31 -4.25 -6.14
C SER A 67 -5.51 -4.51 -7.42
N ILE A 68 -5.30 -3.51 -8.27
CA ILE A 68 -4.47 -3.64 -9.48
C ILE A 68 -3.04 -4.03 -9.10
N ILE A 69 -2.46 -3.36 -8.10
CA ILE A 69 -1.10 -3.67 -7.63
C ILE A 69 -1.04 -5.09 -7.05
N GLY A 70 -2.05 -5.51 -6.27
CA GLY A 70 -2.14 -6.87 -5.73
C GLY A 70 -2.25 -7.94 -6.82
N LEU A 71 -3.08 -7.71 -7.84
CA LEU A 71 -3.22 -8.60 -9.00
C LEU A 71 -1.88 -8.73 -9.76
N LEU A 72 -1.22 -7.61 -10.03
CA LEU A 72 0.09 -7.58 -10.68
C LEU A 72 1.14 -8.33 -9.84
N ALA A 73 1.14 -8.16 -8.53
CA ALA A 73 2.08 -8.84 -7.63
C ALA A 73 1.91 -10.37 -7.68
N ILE A 74 0.68 -10.87 -7.76
CA ILE A 74 0.40 -12.31 -7.92
C ILE A 74 0.98 -12.82 -9.25
N GLY A 75 0.74 -12.10 -10.35
CA GLY A 75 1.26 -12.47 -11.68
C GLY A 75 2.78 -12.45 -11.75
N VAL A 76 3.41 -11.38 -11.25
CA VAL A 76 4.87 -11.20 -11.25
C VAL A 76 5.55 -12.28 -10.40
N THR A 77 4.94 -12.72 -9.30
CA THR A 77 5.50 -13.81 -8.47
C THR A 77 5.60 -15.12 -9.25
N GLN A 78 4.58 -15.46 -10.05
CA GLN A 78 4.61 -16.68 -10.89
C GLN A 78 5.66 -16.60 -12.00
N VAL A 79 5.84 -15.42 -12.60
CA VAL A 79 6.87 -15.17 -13.62
C VAL A 79 8.28 -15.34 -13.05
N ILE A 80 8.54 -14.79 -11.86
CA ILE A 80 9.84 -14.91 -11.18
C ILE A 80 10.16 -16.38 -10.89
N ILE A 81 9.21 -17.14 -10.33
CA ILE A 81 9.42 -18.54 -9.94
C ILE A 81 9.58 -19.46 -11.17
N THR A 82 8.74 -19.29 -12.19
CA THR A 82 8.68 -20.24 -13.32
C THR A 82 9.83 -20.08 -14.30
N THR A 83 10.19 -18.82 -14.60
CA THR A 83 11.21 -18.52 -15.61
C THR A 83 12.59 -18.31 -14.97
N GLY A 84 12.67 -18.32 -13.63
CA GLY A 84 13.92 -18.12 -12.89
C GLY A 84 14.50 -16.72 -13.08
N ILE A 85 13.66 -15.76 -13.46
CA ILE A 85 14.12 -14.44 -13.86
C ILE A 85 14.41 -13.59 -12.63
N ASP A 86 15.66 -13.16 -12.55
CA ASP A 86 16.10 -12.11 -11.65
C ASP A 86 15.36 -10.81 -11.99
N LEU A 87 15.10 -9.99 -10.97
CA LEU A 87 14.31 -8.76 -11.06
C LEU A 87 14.87 -7.78 -12.12
N SER A 88 16.13 -7.97 -12.54
CA SER A 88 16.78 -7.29 -13.67
C SER A 88 16.05 -7.46 -15.01
N SER A 89 15.53 -8.64 -15.33
CA SER A 89 14.68 -8.86 -16.51
C SER A 89 13.29 -8.20 -16.40
N GLY A 90 12.83 -7.96 -15.17
CA GLY A 90 11.58 -7.25 -14.90
C GLY A 90 11.60 -5.83 -15.43
N SER A 91 12.79 -5.22 -15.54
CA SER A 91 12.97 -3.91 -16.16
C SER A 91 12.72 -3.91 -17.68
N VAL A 92 13.10 -4.99 -18.38
CA VAL A 92 12.85 -5.16 -19.82
C VAL A 92 11.36 -5.39 -20.09
N LEU A 93 10.70 -6.21 -19.26
CA LEU A 93 9.25 -6.40 -19.31
C LEU A 93 8.50 -5.09 -19.02
N ALA A 94 8.93 -4.33 -18.01
CA ALA A 94 8.34 -3.05 -17.67
C ALA A 94 8.51 -2.02 -18.81
N LEU A 95 9.69 -1.96 -19.43
CA LEU A 95 9.97 -1.09 -20.57
C LEU A 95 9.10 -1.48 -21.78
N SER A 96 9.04 -2.76 -22.11
CA SER A 96 8.22 -3.29 -23.21
C SER A 96 6.73 -2.98 -23.00
N ALA A 97 6.24 -3.16 -21.77
CA ALA A 97 4.87 -2.81 -21.39
C ALA A 97 4.59 -1.31 -21.46
N MET A 98 5.54 -0.47 -21.05
CA MET A 98 5.43 0.98 -21.11
C MET A 98 5.35 1.47 -22.57
N ILE A 99 6.18 0.93 -23.46
CA ILE A 99 6.18 1.28 -24.89
C ILE A 99 4.87 0.82 -25.55
N ALA A 100 4.45 -0.43 -25.33
CA ALA A 100 3.19 -0.94 -25.85
C ALA A 100 1.99 -0.10 -25.36
N ALA A 101 1.91 0.18 -24.05
CA ALA A 101 0.82 1.00 -23.50
C ALA A 101 0.85 2.45 -24.01
N SER A 102 2.04 3.02 -24.22
CA SER A 102 2.20 4.37 -24.78
C SER A 102 1.78 4.46 -26.25
N LEU A 103 1.87 3.36 -27.01
CA LEU A 103 1.40 3.33 -28.40
C LEU A 103 -0.07 2.91 -28.52
N ALA A 104 -0.61 2.18 -27.54
CA ALA A 104 -2.00 1.70 -27.52
C ALA A 104 -3.03 2.74 -27.01
N GLN A 105 -2.65 4.02 -26.96
CA GLN A 105 -3.51 5.08 -26.42
C GLN A 105 -4.69 5.37 -27.36
N THR A 106 -5.85 5.68 -26.80
CA THR A 106 -7.05 6.05 -27.57
C THR A 106 -7.33 7.54 -27.46
N SER A 107 -7.93 8.12 -28.51
CA SER A 107 -8.31 9.54 -28.54
C SER A 107 -9.40 9.90 -27.52
N ASP A 108 -10.21 8.93 -27.08
CA ASP A 108 -11.20 9.13 -26.01
C ASP A 108 -10.56 9.38 -24.63
N PHE A 109 -9.27 9.08 -24.47
CA PHE A 109 -8.55 9.33 -23.23
C PHE A 109 -8.01 10.76 -23.17
N SER A 110 -8.67 11.61 -22.39
CA SER A 110 -8.30 13.03 -22.17
C SER A 110 -6.88 13.25 -21.64
N ARG A 111 -6.20 12.21 -21.15
CA ARG A 111 -4.83 12.25 -20.61
C ARG A 111 -3.83 11.39 -21.40
N ALA A 112 -3.99 11.32 -22.72
CA ALA A 112 -3.01 10.67 -23.57
C ALA A 112 -1.63 11.36 -23.44
N VAL A 113 -0.59 10.57 -23.17
CA VAL A 113 0.82 10.96 -23.07
C VAL A 113 1.37 11.37 -24.44
N PHE A 114 0.91 10.73 -25.52
CA PHE A 114 1.27 11.04 -26.90
C PHE A 114 0.00 11.28 -27.74
N PRO A 115 -0.60 12.48 -27.66
CA PRO A 115 -1.86 12.79 -28.34
C PRO A 115 -1.80 12.66 -29.88
N SER A 116 -0.61 12.74 -30.46
CA SER A 116 -0.40 12.55 -31.90
C SER A 116 -0.33 11.08 -32.35
N LEU A 117 -0.27 10.14 -31.40
CA LEU A 117 -0.11 8.69 -31.64
C LEU A 117 -1.31 7.91 -31.09
N THR A 118 -2.51 8.49 -31.13
CA THR A 118 -3.74 7.85 -30.67
C THR A 118 -4.40 7.00 -31.76
N ASP A 119 -5.11 5.96 -31.35
CA ASP A 119 -5.89 5.06 -32.22
C ASP A 119 -5.05 4.35 -33.30
N LEU A 120 -3.81 4.00 -32.95
CA LEU A 120 -2.96 3.18 -33.80
C LEU A 120 -3.54 1.76 -33.90
N PRO A 121 -3.41 1.11 -35.07
CA PRO A 121 -3.75 -0.30 -35.22
C PRO A 121 -3.07 -1.18 -34.16
N VAL A 122 -3.81 -2.14 -33.60
CA VAL A 122 -3.36 -3.02 -32.47
C VAL A 122 -2.01 -3.69 -32.70
N TRP A 123 -1.63 -3.96 -33.95
CA TRP A 123 -0.34 -4.57 -34.26
C TRP A 123 0.85 -3.63 -34.01
N ILE A 124 0.70 -2.30 -34.10
CA ILE A 124 1.78 -1.34 -33.89
C ILE A 124 2.26 -1.34 -32.43
N PRO A 125 1.38 -1.22 -31.41
CA PRO A 125 1.77 -1.35 -30.01
C PRO A 125 2.41 -2.70 -29.67
N ILE A 126 1.92 -3.79 -30.26
CA ILE A 126 2.45 -5.14 -30.01
C ILE A 126 3.88 -5.26 -30.55
N VAL A 127 4.11 -4.86 -31.81
CA VAL A 127 5.45 -4.89 -32.41
C VAL A 127 6.39 -3.93 -31.69
N GLY A 128 5.91 -2.75 -31.30
CA GLY A 128 6.70 -1.77 -30.53
C GLY A 128 7.13 -2.31 -29.16
N GLY A 129 6.25 -3.01 -28.45
CA GLY A 129 6.59 -3.67 -27.19
C GLY A 129 7.59 -4.82 -27.37
N LEU A 130 7.36 -5.70 -28.36
CA LEU A 130 8.23 -6.84 -28.67
C LEU A 130 9.59 -6.45 -29.27
N GLY A 131 9.70 -5.27 -29.87
CA GLY A 131 10.96 -4.80 -30.46
C GLY A 131 11.96 -4.26 -29.43
N VAL A 132 11.50 -3.94 -28.22
CA VAL A 132 12.30 -3.28 -27.18
C VAL A 132 12.87 -4.26 -26.14
N GLY A 133 12.31 -5.47 -26.04
CA GLY A 133 12.75 -6.52 -25.13
C GLY A 133 12.75 -7.88 -25.78
#